data_AF-A0A0D2MAY6-F1
#
_entry.id   AF-A0A0D2MAY6-F1
#
_cell.length_a   1.000
_cell.length_b   1.000
_cell.length_c   1.000
_cell.angle_alpha   90.00
_cell.angle_beta   90.00
_cell.angle_gamma   90.00
#
_symmetry.space_group_name_H-M   'P 1'
#
loop_
_entity.id
_entity.type
_entity.pdbx_description
1 polymer ?
#
loop_
_entity_poly.entity_id
_entity_poly.type
_entity_poly.pdbx_seq_one_letter_code
_entity_poly.pdbx_strand_id
1 'polypeptide(L)'
;VRAAAGGADDVAAEGGREQVGAAEAAVEVAGQAQDGAQGAAQGGEQGDAGGEAEVVAKLLALGLPDIRAPAAVAGAEAAAAEQLQEAACSACDWAVLAAEALGLPPERVDAVCGGVQAATEEAGGCRRFVGMEYPRLRRACAAGEAGLVRAWMERVAARG
;
A
#
# COMPACT_ATOMS: atom_id res chain seq x y z
N VAL A 1 45.34 -30.74 35.16
CA VAL A 1 46.24 -30.99 34.00
C VAL A 1 45.48 -30.53 32.76
N ARG A 2 45.73 -29.30 32.26
CA ARG A 2 46.48 -28.98 31.01
C ARG A 2 45.87 -29.68 29.78
N ALA A 3 45.55 -29.06 28.64
CA ALA A 3 45.90 -27.80 27.94
C ALA A 3 44.76 -27.54 26.90
N ALA A 4 44.29 -26.32 26.57
CA ALA A 4 44.89 -25.15 25.89
C ALA A 4 45.25 -25.35 24.40
N ALA A 5 44.63 -24.53 23.52
CA ALA A 5 45.04 -23.98 22.21
C ALA A 5 43.78 -23.79 21.35
N GLY A 6 43.46 -22.69 20.64
CA GLY A 6 44.15 -21.50 20.15
C GLY A 6 43.37 -21.10 18.86
N GLY A 7 42.82 -19.89 18.70
CA GLY A 7 43.39 -18.65 18.14
C GLY A 7 42.19 -17.91 17.48
N ALA A 8 41.94 -16.59 17.62
CA ALA A 8 42.74 -15.42 17.18
C ALA A 8 43.23 -15.64 15.74
N ASP A 9 42.99 -14.80 14.74
CA ASP A 9 42.62 -13.39 14.59
C ASP A 9 42.20 -13.25 13.09
N ASP A 10 41.48 -12.21 12.67
CA ASP A 10 41.93 -11.32 11.58
C ASP A 10 40.83 -10.33 11.16
N VAL A 11 41.26 -9.08 11.11
CA VAL A 11 40.52 -7.85 10.86
C VAL A 11 40.99 -7.31 9.51
N ALA A 12 40.08 -7.03 8.59
CA ALA A 12 40.27 -6.03 7.52
C ALA A 12 38.94 -5.84 6.78
N ALA A 13 38.33 -4.66 6.64
CA ALA A 13 38.77 -3.30 6.33
C ALA A 13 38.14 -2.89 4.99
N GLU A 14 37.72 -1.63 4.98
CA GLU A 14 37.00 -0.92 3.95
C GLU A 14 37.75 -0.83 2.60
N GLY A 15 36.96 -0.68 1.53
CA GLY A 15 37.39 -0.20 0.22
C GLY A 15 36.21 -0.28 -0.74
N GLY A 16 35.82 0.72 -1.51
CA GLY A 16 36.34 2.05 -1.70
C GLY A 16 35.29 2.82 -2.52
N ARG A 17 35.12 4.10 -2.20
CA ARG A 17 34.39 5.05 -3.03
C ARG A 17 35.31 5.48 -4.17
N GLU A 18 34.89 5.28 -5.41
CA GLU A 18 35.43 6.00 -6.56
C GLU A 18 34.31 6.83 -7.21
N GLN A 19 34.42 8.15 -6.99
CA GLN A 19 34.09 9.18 -7.98
C GLN A 19 35.03 8.94 -9.19
N VAL A 20 34.76 9.30 -10.45
CA VAL A 20 34.38 10.60 -11.01
C VAL A 20 34.05 10.35 -12.50
N GLY A 21 33.18 11.16 -13.09
CA GLY A 21 32.98 11.16 -14.54
C GLY A 21 32.01 12.25 -14.99
N ALA A 22 32.46 13.50 -14.90
CA ALA A 22 31.80 14.64 -15.53
C ALA A 22 32.03 14.63 -17.05
N ALA A 23 30.96 14.86 -17.82
CA ALA A 23 31.04 15.46 -19.14
C ALA A 23 29.72 16.19 -19.42
N GLU A 24 29.76 17.51 -19.27
CA GLU A 24 28.85 18.45 -19.92
C GLU A 24 28.99 18.36 -21.45
N ALA A 25 27.90 18.59 -22.19
CA ALA A 25 27.88 19.61 -23.26
C ALA A 25 26.47 19.77 -23.91
N ALA A 26 26.05 21.03 -23.95
CA ALA A 26 25.41 21.75 -25.07
C ALA A 26 24.00 21.35 -25.58
N VAL A 27 23.02 22.13 -25.10
CA VAL A 27 22.10 23.00 -25.87
C VAL A 27 22.04 22.81 -27.39
N GLU A 28 20.82 22.56 -27.91
CA GLU A 28 20.30 23.29 -29.07
C GLU A 28 18.78 23.46 -28.99
N VAL A 29 18.35 24.71 -29.24
CA VAL A 29 16.99 25.23 -29.20
C VAL A 29 16.53 25.47 -30.64
N ALA A 30 15.38 24.90 -31.00
CA ALA A 30 14.49 25.38 -32.05
C ALA A 30 13.08 24.98 -31.61
N GLY A 31 12.09 25.85 -31.42
CA GLY A 31 11.78 27.04 -32.20
C GLY A 31 10.55 26.73 -33.06
N GLN A 32 9.36 26.68 -32.45
CA GLN A 32 8.11 26.80 -33.20
C GLN A 32 7.04 27.49 -32.35
N ALA A 33 6.86 28.77 -32.66
CA ALA A 33 5.70 29.56 -32.30
C ALA A 33 4.54 29.19 -33.23
N GLN A 34 3.36 28.98 -32.66
CA GLN A 34 2.12 29.28 -33.34
C GLN A 34 1.24 30.12 -32.40
N ASP A 35 1.15 31.38 -32.80
CA ASP A 35 0.19 32.39 -32.41
C ASP A 35 -1.22 31.95 -32.88
N GLY A 36 -2.25 32.17 -32.07
CA GLY A 36 -3.60 31.75 -32.46
C GLY A 36 -4.68 31.88 -31.39
N ALA A 37 -4.93 33.12 -30.97
CA ALA A 37 -6.23 33.71 -30.66
C ALA A 37 -7.31 32.91 -29.85
N GLN A 38 -7.61 33.49 -28.69
CA GLN A 38 -8.96 33.91 -28.26
C GLN A 38 -10.07 32.85 -28.17
N GLY A 39 -10.44 32.54 -26.92
CA GLY A 39 -11.71 31.93 -26.59
C GLY A 39 -11.88 31.84 -25.08
N ALA A 40 -12.31 32.94 -24.47
CA ALA A 40 -12.82 32.92 -23.11
C ALA A 40 -14.03 31.98 -23.04
N ALA A 41 -13.82 30.77 -22.53
CA ALA A 41 -14.86 29.94 -21.97
C ALA A 41 -14.55 29.79 -20.48
N GLN A 42 -14.96 30.80 -19.70
CA GLN A 42 -15.33 30.59 -18.32
C GLN A 42 -16.63 29.76 -18.32
N GLY A 43 -16.49 28.48 -18.65
CA GLY A 43 -17.49 27.46 -18.41
C GLY A 43 -17.26 26.94 -16.99
N GLY A 44 -18.17 27.25 -16.08
CA GLY A 44 -18.10 26.74 -14.73
C GLY A 44 -18.23 25.22 -14.72
N GLU A 45 -17.12 24.51 -14.50
CA GLU A 45 -17.14 23.15 -13.97
C GLU A 45 -17.22 23.24 -12.44
N GLN A 46 -18.36 23.75 -11.96
CA GLN A 46 -18.88 23.42 -10.64
C GLN A 46 -19.42 21.98 -10.73
N GLY A 47 -18.55 20.99 -10.59
CA GLY A 47 -18.97 19.61 -10.78
C GLY A 47 -17.94 18.55 -10.47
N ASP A 48 -17.16 18.68 -9.38
CA ASP A 48 -16.40 17.53 -8.86
C ASP A 48 -16.01 17.65 -7.37
N ALA A 49 -15.93 18.87 -6.82
CA ALA A 49 -15.62 19.08 -5.40
C ALA A 49 -16.61 18.40 -4.44
N GLY A 50 -17.86 18.15 -4.89
CA GLY A 50 -18.85 17.41 -4.12
C GLY A 50 -18.57 15.90 -4.08
N GLY A 51 -18.04 15.33 -5.15
CA GLY A 51 -17.77 13.88 -5.25
C GLY A 51 -16.61 13.47 -4.35
N GLU A 52 -15.51 14.22 -4.36
CA GLU A 52 -14.36 13.89 -3.50
C GLU A 52 -14.67 14.12 -2.01
N ALA A 53 -15.38 15.20 -1.65
CA ALA A 53 -15.82 15.43 -0.27
C ALA A 53 -16.80 14.34 0.22
N GLU A 54 -17.68 13.85 -0.65
CA GLU A 54 -18.58 12.73 -0.35
C GLU A 54 -17.81 11.43 -0.14
N VAL A 55 -16.81 11.13 -0.97
CA VAL A 55 -15.93 9.97 -0.80
C VAL A 55 -15.16 10.05 0.51
N VAL A 56 -14.59 11.21 0.84
CA VAL A 56 -13.92 11.45 2.13
C VAL A 56 -14.88 11.18 3.30
N ALA A 57 -16.10 11.73 3.23
CA ALA A 57 -17.12 11.52 4.27
C ALA A 57 -17.50 10.04 4.41
N LYS A 58 -17.66 9.31 3.30
CA LYS A 58 -17.93 7.85 3.30
C LYS A 58 -16.78 7.06 3.93
N LEU A 59 -15.54 7.35 3.55
CA LEU A 59 -14.35 6.67 4.10
C LEU A 59 -14.21 6.89 5.62
N LEU A 60 -14.49 8.10 6.10
CA LEU A 60 -14.51 8.40 7.53
C LEU A 60 -15.65 7.67 8.24
N ALA A 61 -16.85 7.66 7.63
CA ALA A 61 -18.04 7.02 8.20
C ALA A 61 -17.91 5.49 8.29
N LEU A 62 -17.10 4.85 7.44
CA LEU A 62 -16.85 3.41 7.51
C LEU A 62 -16.24 2.98 8.86
N GLY A 63 -15.42 3.83 9.50
CA GLY A 63 -14.91 3.57 10.85
C GLY A 63 -14.24 2.19 11.00
N LEU A 64 -13.36 1.82 10.06
CA LEU A 64 -12.77 0.47 9.97
C LEU A 64 -12.28 -0.04 11.34
N PRO A 65 -12.69 -1.25 11.77
CA PRO A 65 -12.36 -1.78 13.08
C PRO A 65 -10.87 -2.10 13.24
N ASP A 66 -10.38 -2.11 14.48
CA ASP A 66 -9.01 -2.55 14.79
C ASP A 66 -8.94 -4.08 14.87
N ILE A 67 -8.75 -4.73 13.72
CA ILE A 67 -8.56 -6.18 13.63
C ILE A 67 -7.09 -6.51 13.92
N ARG A 68 -6.86 -7.34 14.94
CA ARG A 68 -5.51 -7.75 15.35
C ARG A 68 -5.27 -9.22 15.05
N ALA A 69 -4.04 -9.52 14.64
CA ALA A 69 -3.60 -10.90 14.54
C ALA A 69 -3.57 -11.53 15.94
N PRO A 70 -4.08 -12.76 16.10
CA PRO A 70 -3.99 -13.47 17.38
C PRO A 70 -2.52 -13.70 17.75
N ALA A 71 -2.22 -13.58 19.05
CA ALA A 71 -0.90 -13.91 19.56
C ALA A 71 -0.61 -15.40 19.37
N ALA A 72 0.62 -15.73 18.97
CA ALA A 72 1.05 -17.12 18.92
C ALA A 72 1.20 -17.65 20.36
N VAL A 73 0.31 -18.57 20.75
CA VAL A 73 0.37 -19.27 22.04
C VAL A 73 0.86 -20.68 21.78
N ALA A 74 1.91 -21.09 22.50
CA ALA A 74 2.51 -22.42 22.35
C ALA A 74 1.47 -23.51 22.67
N GLY A 75 1.32 -24.48 21.76
CA GLY A 75 0.36 -25.58 21.88
C GLY A 75 -1.06 -25.24 21.41
N ALA A 76 -1.29 -24.05 20.85
CA ALA A 76 -2.58 -23.62 20.30
C ALA A 76 -2.45 -23.17 18.83
N GLU A 77 -1.48 -23.70 18.09
CA GLU A 77 -1.12 -23.24 16.75
C GLU A 77 -2.28 -23.38 15.75
N ALA A 78 -3.04 -24.47 15.83
CA ALA A 78 -4.20 -24.71 14.96
C ALA A 78 -5.31 -23.67 15.21
N ALA A 79 -5.66 -23.43 16.47
CA ALA A 79 -6.66 -22.43 16.84
C ALA A 79 -6.20 -21.00 16.49
N ALA A 80 -4.92 -20.70 16.66
CA ALA A 80 -4.35 -19.41 16.27
C ALA A 80 -4.34 -19.21 14.74
N ALA A 81 -4.16 -20.28 13.97
CA ALA A 81 -4.26 -20.22 12.50
C ALA A 81 -5.70 -19.98 12.03
N GLU A 82 -6.68 -20.64 12.65
CA GLU A 82 -8.11 -20.44 12.35
C GLU A 82 -8.56 -19.01 12.67
N GLN A 83 -8.25 -18.51 13.88
CA GLN A 83 -8.55 -17.13 14.27
C GLN A 83 -7.85 -16.10 13.36
N LEU A 84 -6.63 -16.41 12.91
CA LEU A 84 -5.92 -15.55 11.98
C LEU A 84 -6.60 -15.52 10.60
N GLN A 85 -7.10 -16.66 10.13
CA GLN A 85 -7.86 -16.74 8.88
C GLN A 85 -9.16 -15.94 8.98
N GLU A 86 -9.90 -16.09 10.08
CA GLU A 86 -11.14 -15.33 10.32
C GLU A 86 -10.88 -13.82 10.39
N ALA A 87 -9.78 -13.40 11.04
CA ALA A 87 -9.33 -12.02 11.06
C ALA A 87 -8.99 -11.50 9.65
N ALA A 88 -8.35 -12.32 8.82
CA ALA A 88 -8.01 -11.97 7.43
C ALA A 88 -9.27 -11.84 6.57
N CYS A 89 -10.25 -12.75 6.69
CA CYS A 89 -11.54 -12.65 6.01
C CYS A 89 -12.30 -11.39 6.41
N SER A 90 -12.40 -11.12 7.72
CA SER A 90 -13.04 -9.89 8.20
C SER A 90 -12.36 -8.63 7.64
N ALA A 91 -11.02 -8.60 7.61
CA ALA A 91 -10.27 -7.49 7.04
C ALA A 91 -10.50 -7.33 5.52
N CYS A 92 -10.75 -8.43 4.80
CA CYS A 92 -11.13 -8.42 3.38
C CYS A 92 -12.48 -7.75 3.17
N ASP A 93 -13.51 -8.12 3.95
CA ASP A 93 -14.84 -7.52 3.86
C ASP A 93 -14.79 -5.98 4.02
N TRP A 94 -13.97 -5.51 4.97
CA TRP A 94 -13.74 -4.08 5.16
C TRP A 94 -12.97 -3.41 4.03
N ALA A 95 -12.07 -4.13 3.37
CA ALA A 95 -11.38 -3.62 2.17
C ALA A 95 -12.37 -3.46 0.99
N VAL A 96 -13.31 -4.39 0.85
CA VAL A 96 -14.40 -4.29 -0.15
C VAL A 96 -15.28 -3.07 0.13
N LEU A 97 -15.73 -2.88 1.37
CA LEU A 97 -16.51 -1.70 1.74
C LEU A 97 -15.76 -0.39 1.50
N ALA A 98 -14.44 -0.36 1.72
CA ALA A 98 -13.61 0.79 1.39
C ALA A 98 -13.52 1.04 -0.13
N ALA A 99 -13.46 -0.02 -0.95
CA ALA A 99 -13.48 0.08 -2.41
C ALA A 99 -14.84 0.59 -2.93
N GLU A 100 -15.94 0.14 -2.33
CA GLU A 100 -17.29 0.63 -2.63
C GLU A 100 -17.46 2.10 -2.23
N ALA A 101 -16.92 2.52 -1.08
CA ALA A 101 -16.93 3.92 -0.65
C ALA A 101 -16.15 4.84 -1.61
N LEU A 102 -15.11 4.32 -2.29
CA LEU A 102 -14.40 5.00 -3.36
C LEU A 102 -15.18 5.03 -4.69
N GLY A 103 -16.29 4.30 -4.80
CA GLY A 103 -17.06 4.17 -6.03
C GLY A 103 -16.34 3.35 -7.11
N LEU A 104 -15.48 2.40 -6.73
CA LEU A 104 -14.80 1.56 -7.70
C LEU A 104 -15.81 0.69 -8.47
N PRO A 105 -15.59 0.45 -9.77
CA PRO A 105 -16.45 -0.45 -10.53
C PRO A 105 -16.25 -1.90 -10.05
N PRO A 106 -17.25 -2.79 -10.24
CA PRO A 106 -17.22 -4.16 -9.73
C PRO A 106 -15.97 -4.95 -10.12
N GLU A 107 -15.47 -4.76 -11.34
CA GLU A 107 -14.28 -5.47 -11.84
C GLU A 107 -13.02 -5.09 -11.06
N ARG A 108 -12.96 -3.87 -10.53
CA ARG A 108 -11.86 -3.42 -9.65
C ARG A 108 -12.01 -3.95 -8.24
N VAL A 109 -13.24 -4.06 -7.74
CA VAL A 109 -13.51 -4.71 -6.45
C VAL A 109 -13.09 -6.19 -6.52
N ASP A 110 -13.46 -6.90 -7.58
CA ASP A 110 -13.08 -8.30 -7.80
C ASP A 110 -11.55 -8.47 -7.86
N ALA A 111 -10.83 -7.59 -8.56
CA ALA A 111 -9.37 -7.63 -8.59
C ALA A 111 -8.74 -7.39 -7.20
N VAL A 112 -9.30 -6.47 -6.41
CA VAL A 112 -8.87 -6.28 -5.01
C VAL A 112 -9.12 -7.55 -4.19
N CYS A 113 -10.29 -8.18 -4.32
CA CYS A 113 -10.60 -9.45 -3.66
C CYS A 113 -9.59 -10.54 -4.04
N GLY A 114 -9.27 -10.69 -5.32
CA GLY A 114 -8.25 -11.63 -5.81
C GLY A 114 -6.86 -11.34 -5.22
N GLY A 115 -6.47 -10.06 -5.20
CA GLY A 115 -5.20 -9.62 -4.62
C GLY A 115 -5.09 -9.84 -3.11
N VAL A 116 -6.18 -9.64 -2.36
CA VAL A 116 -6.23 -9.98 -0.92
C VAL A 116 -6.15 -11.49 -0.75
N GLN A 117 -6.94 -12.26 -1.51
CA GLN A 117 -6.92 -13.72 -1.46
C GLN A 117 -5.51 -14.27 -1.69
N ALA A 118 -4.81 -13.79 -2.72
CA ALA A 118 -3.41 -14.14 -2.99
C ALA A 118 -2.47 -13.73 -1.84
N ALA A 119 -2.68 -12.56 -1.23
CA ALA A 119 -1.90 -12.11 -0.08
C ALA A 119 -2.17 -12.93 1.20
N THR A 120 -3.30 -13.63 1.27
CA THR A 120 -3.75 -14.42 2.43
C THR A 120 -3.81 -15.93 2.15
N GLU A 121 -3.21 -16.41 1.06
CA GLU A 121 -3.22 -17.85 0.71
C GLU A 121 -2.47 -18.69 1.75
N GLU A 122 -1.41 -18.12 2.33
CA GLU A 122 -0.59 -18.77 3.35
C GLU A 122 -0.74 -18.07 4.71
N ALA A 123 -0.58 -18.83 5.80
CA ALA A 123 -0.65 -18.28 7.16
C ALA A 123 0.33 -17.12 7.42
N GLY A 124 1.51 -17.13 6.78
CA GLY A 124 2.46 -16.01 6.84
C GLY A 124 1.94 -14.76 6.12
N GLY A 125 1.21 -14.95 5.02
CA GLY A 125 0.48 -13.93 4.29
C GLY A 125 -0.63 -13.30 5.13
N CYS A 126 -1.46 -14.12 5.79
CA CYS A 126 -2.51 -13.62 6.69
C CYS A 126 -1.94 -12.76 7.81
N ARG A 127 -0.85 -13.17 8.46
CA ARG A 127 -0.19 -12.34 9.50
C ARG A 127 0.31 -11.01 8.94
N ARG A 128 0.91 -11.02 7.75
CA ARG A 128 1.42 -9.81 7.10
C ARG A 128 0.27 -8.87 6.72
N PHE A 129 -0.80 -9.42 6.17
CA PHE A 129 -1.98 -8.65 5.78
C PHE A 129 -2.64 -7.99 6.99
N VAL A 130 -3.02 -8.78 8.00
CA VAL A 130 -3.67 -8.28 9.22
C VAL A 130 -2.73 -7.40 10.05
N GLY A 131 -1.44 -7.73 10.12
CA GLY A 131 -0.47 -7.01 10.94
C GLY A 131 0.09 -5.73 10.31
N MET A 132 0.03 -5.57 8.99
CA MET A 132 0.66 -4.44 8.29
C MET A 132 -0.24 -3.77 7.25
N GLU A 133 -0.78 -4.53 6.29
CA GLU A 133 -1.48 -3.94 5.15
C GLU A 133 -2.86 -3.40 5.55
N TYR A 134 -3.63 -4.15 6.35
CA TYR A 134 -4.93 -3.72 6.84
C TYR A 134 -4.83 -2.49 7.78
N PRO A 135 -3.90 -2.43 8.75
CA PRO A 135 -3.70 -1.21 9.56
C PRO A 135 -3.34 0.03 8.74
N ARG A 136 -2.63 -0.13 7.61
CA ARG A 136 -2.34 1.00 6.70
C ARG A 136 -3.60 1.51 6.02
N LEU A 137 -4.43 0.59 5.49
CA LEU A 137 -5.73 0.93 4.93
C LEU A 137 -6.61 1.63 5.96
N ARG A 138 -6.75 1.04 7.16
CA ARG A 138 -7.54 1.62 8.26
C ARG A 138 -7.14 3.06 8.58
N ARG A 139 -5.83 3.35 8.66
CA ARG A 139 -5.32 4.70 8.93
C ARG A 139 -5.65 5.67 7.78
N ALA A 140 -5.52 5.23 6.53
CA ALA A 140 -5.87 6.06 5.37
C ALA A 140 -7.37 6.38 5.36
N CYS A 141 -8.24 5.38 5.59
CA CYS A 141 -9.69 5.60 5.69
C CYS A 141 -10.06 6.53 6.85
N ALA A 142 -9.46 6.33 8.03
CA ALA A 142 -9.71 7.17 9.21
C ALA A 142 -9.21 8.61 9.06
N ALA A 143 -8.25 8.85 8.16
CA ALA A 143 -7.79 10.18 7.79
C ALA A 143 -8.56 10.79 6.62
N GLY A 144 -9.46 10.02 5.98
CA GLY A 144 -10.16 10.46 4.77
C GLY A 144 -9.24 10.56 3.54
N GLU A 145 -8.06 9.92 3.57
CA GLU A 145 -7.03 10.04 2.53
C GLU A 145 -7.38 9.17 1.31
N ALA A 146 -8.37 9.59 0.53
CA ALA A 146 -8.91 8.83 -0.61
C ALA A 146 -7.80 8.41 -1.60
N GLY A 147 -6.80 9.28 -1.84
CA GLY A 147 -5.66 8.96 -2.70
C GLY A 147 -4.81 7.79 -2.18
N LEU A 148 -4.56 7.72 -0.88
CA LEU A 148 -3.82 6.61 -0.27
C LEU A 148 -4.63 5.31 -0.30
N VAL A 149 -5.95 5.39 -0.12
CA VAL A 149 -6.85 4.23 -0.25
C VAL A 149 -6.84 3.72 -1.69
N ARG A 150 -7.01 4.60 -2.69
CA ARG A 150 -6.95 4.23 -4.13
C ARG A 150 -5.60 3.56 -4.48
N ALA A 151 -4.48 4.18 -4.09
CA ALA A 151 -3.15 3.62 -4.32
C ALA A 151 -2.93 2.27 -3.62
N TRP A 152 -3.56 2.06 -2.45
CA TRP A 152 -3.55 0.76 -1.80
C TRP A 152 -4.33 -0.28 -2.60
N MET A 153 -5.55 0.06 -3.06
CA MET A 153 -6.39 -0.82 -3.88
C MET A 153 -5.68 -1.25 -5.16
N GLU A 154 -5.03 -0.30 -5.86
CA GLU A 154 -4.26 -0.59 -7.07
C GLU A 154 -3.11 -1.56 -6.82
N ARG A 155 -2.34 -1.37 -5.74
CA ARG A 155 -1.23 -2.26 -5.38
C ARG A 155 -1.69 -3.66 -4.98
N VAL A 156 -2.87 -3.77 -4.37
CA VAL A 156 -3.44 -5.06 -3.98
C VAL A 156 -4.01 -5.75 -5.21
N ALA A 157 -4.80 -5.06 -6.02
CA ALA A 157 -5.34 -5.58 -7.28
C ALA A 157 -4.24 -6.07 -8.24
N ALA A 158 -3.07 -5.41 -8.28
CA ALA A 158 -1.95 -5.89 -9.10
C ALA A 158 -1.35 -7.25 -8.65
N ARG A 159 -1.75 -7.78 -7.48
CA ARG A 159 -1.30 -9.09 -6.97
C ARG A 159 -2.24 -10.24 -7.34
N GLY A 160 -3.41 -9.96 -7.92
CA GLY A 160 -4.45 -10.95 -8.21
C GLY A 160 -5.06 -10.75 -9.60
#